data_AF-A0A1V5BIA5-F1
#
_entry.id   AF-A0A1V5BIA5-F1
#
_cell.length_a   1.000
_cell.length_b   1.000
_cell.length_c   1.000
_cell.angle_alpha   90.00
_cell.angle_beta   90.00
_cell.angle_gamma   90.00
#
_symmetry.space_group_name_H-M   'P 1'
#
loop_
_entity.id
_entity.type
_entity.pdbx_description
1 polymer ?
#
loop_
_entity_poly.entity_id
_entity_poly.type
_entity_poly.pdbx_seq_one_letter_code
_entity_poly.pdbx_strand_id
1 'polypeptide(L)'
;MDILSVIKLLPAKMSGLIEKRADMPGTPTLMTAIESARRDWQQALKEMDHADGELSDYIIFKINSAERHYMLLLKQAKQEGVTAWSAAPDKIATIPLNIHP
;
A
#
# COMPACT_ATOMS: atom_id res chain seq x y z
N MET A 1 27.69 0.68 -8.71
CA MET A 1 27.62 1.16 -7.31
C MET A 1 26.44 0.50 -6.64
N ASP A 2 26.69 -0.23 -5.55
CA ASP A 2 25.69 -1.05 -4.85
C ASP A 2 24.99 -0.21 -3.79
N ILE A 3 23.68 0.01 -3.97
CA ILE A 3 22.82 0.81 -3.08
C ILE A 3 22.82 0.22 -1.65
N LEU A 4 23.04 -1.08 -1.51
CA LEU A 4 23.09 -1.76 -0.22
C LEU A 4 24.32 -1.37 0.62
N SER A 5 25.39 -0.88 -0.01
CA SER A 5 26.58 -0.37 0.69
C SER A 5 26.35 1.02 1.31
N VAL A 6 25.48 1.83 0.70
CA VAL A 6 25.12 3.15 1.24
C VAL A 6 24.27 3.01 2.51
N ILE A 7 23.39 2.01 2.54
CA ILE A 7 22.52 1.71 3.69
C ILE A 7 23.34 1.28 4.91
N LYS A 8 24.45 0.54 4.70
CA LYS A 8 25.34 0.08 5.78
C LYS A 8 26.17 1.19 6.43
N LEU A 9 26.24 2.36 5.81
CA LEU A 9 26.99 3.52 6.33
C LEU A 9 26.12 4.44 7.21
N LEU A 10 24.82 4.17 7.34
CA LEU A 10 23.94 4.95 8.18
C LEU A 10 24.15 4.56 9.66
N PRO A 11 24.39 5.53 10.56
CA PRO A 11 24.58 5.26 11.98
C PRO A 11 23.33 4.58 12.54
N ALA A 12 23.50 3.55 13.37
CA ALA A 12 22.43 2.70 13.91
C ALA A 12 21.24 3.44 14.56
N LYS A 13 21.41 4.72 14.94
CA LYS A 13 20.32 5.59 15.40
C LYS A 13 19.31 5.99 14.30
N MET A 14 19.70 5.95 13.03
CA MET A 14 18.84 6.22 11.87
C MET A 14 17.99 4.99 11.48
N SER A 15 18.41 3.77 11.82
CA SER A 15 17.57 2.58 11.64
C SER A 15 16.30 2.66 12.50
N GLY A 16 16.41 3.25 13.70
CA GLY A 16 15.26 3.53 14.55
C GLY A 16 14.32 4.63 14.03
N LEU A 17 14.74 5.45 13.05
CA LEU A 17 13.85 6.45 12.43
C LEU A 17 12.86 5.83 11.44
N ILE A 18 13.14 4.63 10.94
CA ILE A 18 12.21 3.87 10.08
C ILE A 18 11.15 3.20 10.95
N GLU A 19 11.52 2.70 12.13
CA GLU A 19 10.61 2.02 13.06
C GLU A 19 9.77 3.01 13.90
N LYS A 20 10.32 4.19 14.23
CA LYS A 20 9.65 5.23 15.02
C LYS A 20 8.86 6.24 14.17
N ARG A 21 8.07 5.77 13.19
CA ARG A 21 7.05 6.59 12.50
C ARG A 21 5.61 6.21 12.87
N ALA A 22 5.42 5.18 13.68
CA ALA A 22 4.10 4.61 13.98
C ALA A 22 3.24 5.45 14.95
N ASP A 23 3.77 6.48 15.61
CA ASP A 23 3.06 7.15 16.71
C ASP A 23 3.11 8.70 16.66
N MET A 24 3.38 9.28 15.49
CA MET A 24 3.26 10.74 15.31
C MET A 24 1.83 11.07 14.87
N PRO A 25 1.09 11.94 15.57
CA PRO A 25 -0.24 12.36 15.14
C PRO A 25 -0.14 13.03 13.77
N GLY A 26 -0.55 12.31 12.73
CA GLY A 26 -0.44 12.73 11.33
C GLY A 26 0.25 11.72 10.40
N THR A 27 0.85 10.62 10.89
CA THR A 27 1.32 9.56 10.01
C THR A 27 0.15 8.71 9.51
N PRO A 28 -0.03 8.57 8.18
CA PRO A 28 -1.09 7.73 7.66
C PRO A 28 -0.86 6.29 8.09
N THR A 29 -1.91 5.63 8.56
CA THR A 29 -1.87 4.19 8.86
C THR A 29 -1.46 3.42 7.59
N LEU A 30 -0.89 2.22 7.76
CA LEU A 30 -0.51 1.37 6.62
C LEU A 30 -1.67 1.17 5.63
N MET A 31 -2.90 1.00 6.14
CA MET A 31 -4.11 0.90 5.32
C MET A 31 -4.38 2.18 4.52
N THR A 32 -4.27 3.36 5.15
CA THR A 32 -4.43 4.65 4.45
C THR A 32 -3.35 4.86 3.40
N ALA A 33 -2.11 4.44 3.67
CA ALA A 33 -0.99 4.52 2.73
C ALA A 33 -1.20 3.60 1.51
N ILE A 34 -1.65 2.36 1.72
CA ILE A 34 -1.98 1.40 0.65
C ILE A 34 -3.06 1.98 -0.26
N GLU A 35 -4.13 2.51 0.34
CA GLU A 35 -5.24 3.07 -0.39
C GLU A 35 -4.87 4.35 -1.15
N SER A 36 -3.98 5.19 -0.58
CA SER A 36 -3.41 6.33 -1.30
C SER A 36 -2.59 5.87 -2.50
N ALA A 37 -1.66 4.93 -2.31
CA ALA A 37 -0.83 4.42 -3.39
C ALA A 37 -1.66 3.77 -4.52
N ARG A 38 -2.76 3.09 -4.17
CA ARG A 38 -3.72 2.55 -5.14
C ARG A 38 -4.36 3.66 -5.98
N ARG A 39 -4.80 4.75 -5.34
CA ARG A 39 -5.37 5.91 -6.05
C ARG A 39 -4.34 6.60 -6.94
N ASP A 40 -3.11 6.77 -6.46
CA ASP A 40 -2.03 7.39 -7.23
C ASP A 40 -1.72 6.59 -8.49
N TRP A 41 -1.69 5.25 -8.39
CA TRP A 41 -1.52 4.38 -9.54
C TRP A 41 -2.68 4.48 -10.52
N GLN A 42 -3.94 4.44 -10.03
CA GLN A 42 -5.12 4.64 -10.87
C GLN A 42 -5.14 6.00 -11.56
N GLN A 43 -4.68 7.05 -10.89
CA GLN A 43 -4.59 8.39 -11.46
C GLN A 43 -3.52 8.46 -12.56
N ALA A 44 -2.34 7.87 -12.32
CA ALA A 44 -1.28 7.81 -13.33
C ALA A 44 -1.72 7.05 -14.59
N LEU A 45 -2.52 5.98 -14.45
CA LEU A 45 -3.11 5.27 -15.57
C LEU A 45 -4.05 6.17 -16.39
N LYS A 46 -4.90 6.97 -15.75
CA LYS A 46 -5.80 7.92 -16.43
C LYS A 46 -5.08 9.07 -17.12
N GLU A 47 -3.93 9.49 -16.57
CA GLU A 47 -3.12 10.54 -17.18
C GLU A 47 -2.51 10.08 -18.52
N MET A 48 -2.28 8.78 -18.70
CA MET A 48 -1.80 8.21 -19.96
C MET A 48 -2.78 8.46 -21.11
N ASP A 49 -4.08 8.40 -20.84
CA ASP A 49 -5.12 8.64 -21.84
C ASP A 49 -5.08 10.08 -22.40
N HIS A 50 -4.41 11.00 -21.70
CA HIS A 50 -4.30 12.42 -22.04
C HIS A 50 -2.85 12.86 -22.26
N ALA A 51 -1.91 11.92 -22.30
CA ALA A 51 -0.49 12.24 -22.42
C ALA A 51 -0.15 12.60 -23.88
N ASP A 52 0.37 13.80 -24.09
CA ASP A 52 1.03 14.16 -25.35
C ASP A 52 2.38 13.44 -25.47
N GLY A 53 2.88 13.30 -26.71
CA GLY A 53 4.07 12.51 -27.04
C GLY A 53 5.30 12.81 -26.18
N GLU A 54 5.55 14.08 -25.83
CA GLU A 54 6.67 14.51 -24.99
C GLU A 54 6.52 14.13 -23.50
N LEU A 55 5.29 13.92 -23.02
CA LEU A 55 5.02 13.52 -21.64
C LEU A 55 4.90 12.00 -21.46
N SER A 56 4.78 11.25 -22.55
CA SER A 56 4.49 9.81 -22.50
C SER A 56 5.53 9.04 -21.66
N ASP A 57 6.82 9.33 -21.83
CA ASP A 57 7.90 8.69 -21.06
C ASP A 57 7.81 9.00 -19.56
N TYR A 58 7.48 10.25 -19.21
CA TYR A 58 7.27 10.65 -17.82
C TYR A 58 6.07 9.93 -17.20
N ILE A 59 4.96 9.84 -17.93
CA ILE A 59 3.75 9.16 -17.44
C ILE A 59 4.00 7.65 -17.29
N ILE A 60 4.72 7.01 -18.21
CA ILE A 60 5.15 5.60 -18.07
C ILE A 60 6.00 5.43 -16.81
N PHE A 61 6.97 6.31 -16.57
CA PHE A 61 7.78 6.29 -15.35
C PHE A 61 6.92 6.43 -14.08
N LYS A 62 5.95 7.35 -14.11
CA LYS A 62 5.03 7.61 -13.00
C LYS A 62 4.16 6.38 -12.69
N ILE A 63 3.59 5.74 -13.71
CA ILE A 63 2.80 4.50 -13.58
C ILE A 63 3.65 3.41 -12.91
N ASN A 64 4.84 3.14 -13.44
CA ASN A 64 5.74 2.12 -12.92
C ASN A 64 6.16 2.39 -11.47
N SER A 65 6.41 3.65 -11.14
CA SER A 65 6.81 4.06 -9.78
C SER A 65 5.66 3.89 -8.78
N ALA A 66 4.44 4.30 -9.16
CA ALA A 66 3.26 4.16 -8.32
C ALA A 66 2.88 2.68 -8.09
N GLU A 67 2.95 1.85 -9.13
CA GLU A 67 2.72 0.41 -9.03
C GLU A 67 3.71 -0.26 -8.06
N ARG A 68 5.01 0.02 -8.21
CA ARG A 68 6.04 -0.54 -7.32
C ARG A 68 5.83 -0.12 -5.87
N HIS A 69 5.43 1.13 -5.65
CA HIS A 69 5.12 1.63 -4.31
C HIS A 69 3.91 0.89 -3.70
N TYR A 70 2.83 0.75 -4.46
CA TYR A 70 1.64 -0.01 -4.03
C TYR A 70 2.00 -1.47 -3.70
N MET A 71 2.75 -2.16 -4.57
CA MET A 71 3.20 -3.52 -4.34
C MET A 71 4.06 -3.67 -3.07
N LEU A 72 4.93 -2.70 -2.78
CA LEU A 72 5.76 -2.72 -1.57
C LEU A 72 4.90 -2.64 -0.31
N LEU A 73 3.91 -1.75 -0.29
CA LEU A 73 2.98 -1.60 0.84
C LEU A 73 2.10 -2.84 1.03
N LEU A 74 1.65 -3.49 -0.06
CA LEU A 74 0.93 -4.76 0.04
C LEU A 74 1.80 -5.89 0.62
N LYS A 75 3.08 -5.94 0.24
CA LYS A 75 4.03 -6.90 0.81
C LYS A 75 4.21 -6.66 2.32
N GLN A 76 4.30 -5.40 2.73
CA GLN A 76 4.36 -5.02 4.14
C GLN A 76 3.08 -5.44 4.89
N ALA A 77 1.90 -5.13 4.36
CA ALA A 77 0.62 -5.55 4.96
C ALA A 77 0.52 -7.06 5.14
N LYS A 78 0.97 -7.83 4.14
CA LYS A 78 1.04 -9.29 4.22
C LYS A 78 1.98 -9.76 5.34
N GLN A 79 3.12 -9.11 5.53
CA GLN A 79 4.06 -9.44 6.61
C GLN A 79 3.49 -9.09 7.99
N GLU A 80 2.71 -8.02 8.08
CA GLU A 80 2.05 -7.57 9.32
C GLU A 80 0.73 -8.31 9.61
N GLY A 81 0.31 -9.24 8.74
CA GLY A 81 -0.95 -9.99 8.90
C GLY A 81 -2.21 -9.14 8.71
N VAL A 82 -2.06 -7.95 8.12
CA VAL A 82 -3.19 -7.06 7.82
C VAL A 82 -3.96 -7.65 6.65
N THR A 83 -5.22 -8.01 6.90
CA THR A 83 -6.12 -8.62 5.91
C THR A 83 -7.30 -7.70 5.64
N ALA A 84 -7.76 -7.67 4.39
CA ALA A 84 -8.89 -6.85 3.99
C ALA A 84 -10.24 -7.38 4.52
N TRP A 85 -10.33 -8.68 4.81
CA TRP A 85 -11.48 -9.30 5.44
C TRP A 85 -11.18 -9.56 6.92
N SER A 86 -12.07 -9.12 7.80
CA SER A 86 -12.08 -9.60 9.18
C SER A 86 -12.32 -11.11 9.15
N ALA A 87 -11.35 -11.89 9.64
CA ALA A 87 -11.47 -13.34 9.77
C ALA A 87 -12.43 -13.76 10.90
N ALA A 88 -13.21 -12.83 11.45
CA ALA A 88 -14.27 -13.20 12.37
C ALA A 88 -15.27 -14.07 11.60
N PRO A 89 -15.46 -15.35 11.98
CA PRO A 89 -16.62 -16.07 11.50
C PRO A 89 -17.81 -15.28 12.00
N ASP A 90 -18.59 -14.73 11.06
CA ASP A 90 -19.94 -14.33 11.35
C ASP A 90 -20.55 -15.49 12.13
N LYS A 91 -20.91 -15.25 13.38
CA LYS A 91 -21.89 -16.07 14.08
C LYS A 91 -23.17 -15.86 13.29
N ILE A 92 -23.28 -16.46 12.12
CA ILE A 92 -24.50 -16.48 11.33
C ILE A 92 -25.47 -17.18 12.23
N ALA A 93 -26.35 -16.34 12.78
CA ALA A 93 -27.40 -16.72 13.68
C ALA A 93 -28.07 -17.96 13.11
N THR A 94 -28.25 -18.96 13.95
CA THR A 94 -29.17 -20.06 13.74
C THR A 94 -30.56 -19.46 13.53
N ILE A 95 -30.87 -19.07 12.30
CA ILE A 95 -32.23 -18.72 11.89
C ILE A 95 -32.91 -20.08 11.73
N PRO A 96 -33.81 -20.50 12.63
CA PRO A 96 -34.55 -21.73 12.40
C PRO A 96 -35.36 -21.55 11.12
N LEU A 97 -35.13 -22.43 10.13
CA LEU A 97 -35.98 -22.54 8.95
C LEU A 97 -37.39 -22.90 9.42
N ASN A 98 -38.24 -21.89 9.61
CA ASN A 98 -39.66 -22.12 9.79
C ASN A 98 -40.27 -22.37 8.40
N ILE A 99 -40.20 -23.62 7.96
CA ILE A 99 -40.93 -24.11 6.80
C ILE A 99 -42.38 -24.31 7.28
N HIS A 100 -43.26 -23.34 6.97
CA HIS A 100 -44.70 -23.58 7.06
C HIS A 100 -45.19 -24.36 5.83
N PRO A 101 -46.21 -25.22 5.99
CA PRO A 101 -46.64 -26.24 5.03
C PRO A 101 -47.39 -25.69 3.83
#